data_AF-A0A725WWJ4-F1
#
_entry.id   AF-A0A725WWJ4-F1
#
_cell.length_a   1.000
_cell.length_b   1.000
_cell.length_c   1.000
_cell.angle_alpha   90.00
_cell.angle_beta   90.00
_cell.angle_gamma   90.00
#
_symmetry.space_group_name_H-M   'P 1'
#
loop_
_entity.id
_entity.type
_entity.pdbx_description
1 polymer ?
#
loop_
_entity_poly.entity_id
_entity_poly.type
_entity_poly.pdbx_seq_one_letter_code
_entity_poly.pdbx_strand_id
1 'polypeptide(L)' 'MDKDTDWRGAALQMRSDNMDAIAMAQVDAEVYGSGWIKVDVNGSLTRINPIDIVITIKALNKAE' A
#
# COMPACT_ATOMS: atom_id res chain seq x y z
N MET A 1 28.76 -4.88 -10.23
CA MET A 1 28.01 -3.93 -9.39
C MET A 1 26.97 -4.75 -8.69
N ASP A 2 27.09 -4.87 -7.36
CA ASP A 2 26.36 -5.85 -6.56
C ASP A 2 24.85 -5.60 -6.63
N LYS A 3 24.02 -6.63 -6.54
CA LYS A 3 22.55 -6.44 -6.60
C LYS A 3 22.00 -5.75 -5.33
N ASP A 4 22.86 -5.59 -4.33
CA ASP A 4 22.68 -4.75 -3.13
C ASP A 4 23.03 -3.26 -3.35
N THR A 5 23.36 -2.86 -4.58
CA THR A 5 23.73 -1.48 -4.92
C THR A 5 22.51 -0.55 -4.78
N ASP A 6 22.39 -0.05 -3.56
CA ASP A 6 21.55 1.06 -3.07
C ASP A 6 20.03 0.89 -3.14
N TRP A 7 19.52 -0.14 -2.46
CA TRP A 7 18.09 -0.25 -2.15
C TRP A 7 17.50 1.00 -1.47
N ARG A 8 18.32 1.81 -0.79
CA ARG A 8 17.87 3.07 -0.16
C ARG A 8 17.60 4.12 -1.21
N GLY A 9 18.49 4.29 -2.19
CA GLY A 9 18.29 5.14 -3.36
C GLY A 9 17.03 4.75 -4.13
N ALA A 10 16.86 3.45 -4.39
CA ALA A 10 15.64 2.94 -5.03
C ALA A 10 14.37 3.23 -4.20
N ALA A 11 14.39 2.99 -2.89
CA ALA A 11 13.26 3.26 -2.01
C ALA A 11 12.91 4.76 -1.92
N LEU A 12 13.92 5.64 -1.90
CA LEU A 12 13.75 7.09 -1.92
C LEU A 12 13.13 7.56 -3.24
N GLN A 13 13.60 7.03 -4.37
CA GLN A 13 13.04 7.32 -5.68
C GLN A 13 11.58 6.88 -5.75
N MET A 14 11.27 5.66 -5.31
CA MET A 14 9.90 5.15 -5.27
C MET A 14 8.99 6.00 -4.39
N ARG A 15 9.47 6.50 -3.24
CA ARG A 15 8.71 7.44 -2.42
C ARG A 15 8.41 8.74 -3.17
N SER A 16 9.41 9.27 -3.89
CA SER A 16 9.27 10.50 -4.68
C SER A 16 8.25 10.32 -5.81
N ASP A 17 8.33 9.21 -6.54
CA ASP A 17 7.48 8.92 -7.69
C ASP A 17 6.00 8.72 -7.30
N ASN A 18 5.74 8.45 -6.01
CA ASN A 18 4.41 8.10 -5.50
C ASN A 18 3.89 9.09 -4.45
N MET A 19 4.45 10.30 -4.37
CA MET A 19 4.04 11.32 -3.38
C MET A 19 2.54 11.62 -3.40
N ASP A 20 1.92 11.71 -4.58
CA ASP A 20 0.49 12.00 -4.69
C ASP A 20 -0.37 10.86 -4.12
N ALA A 21 -0.02 9.61 -4.41
CA ALA A 21 -0.70 8.45 -3.87
C ALA A 21 -0.59 8.38 -2.33
N ILE A 22 0.60 8.70 -1.80
CA ILE A 22 0.85 8.77 -0.35
C ILE A 22 0.03 9.89 0.29
N ALA A 23 0.01 11.08 -0.31
CA ALA A 23 -0.75 12.22 0.19
C ALA A 23 -2.25 11.93 0.21
N MET A 24 -2.80 11.31 -0.85
CA MET A 24 -4.21 10.93 -0.87
C MET A 24 -4.55 9.84 0.16
N ALA A 25 -3.66 8.87 0.38
CA ALA A 25 -3.85 7.89 1.45
C ALA A 25 -3.85 8.57 2.83
N GLN A 26 -3.05 9.62 3.03
CA GLN A 26 -3.08 10.40 4.27
C GLN A 26 -4.43 11.15 4.45
N VAL A 27 -4.97 11.73 3.36
CA VAL A 27 -6.32 12.32 3.38
C VAL A 27 -7.39 11.27 3.71
N ASP A 28 -7.28 10.08 3.13
CA ASP A 28 -8.20 8.98 3.44
C ASP A 28 -8.11 8.56 4.91
N ALA A 29 -6.92 8.55 5.50
CA ALA A 29 -6.74 8.24 6.90
C ALA A 29 -7.45 9.24 7.82
N GLU A 30 -7.50 10.51 7.43
CA GLU A 30 -8.24 11.55 8.14
C GLU A 30 -9.77 11.35 8.03
N VAL A 31 -10.26 10.96 6.86
CA VAL A 31 -11.71 10.81 6.58
C VAL A 31 -12.27 9.48 7.09
N TYR A 32 -11.58 8.37 6.85
CA TYR A 32 -12.05 7.00 7.07
C TYR A 32 -11.34 6.30 8.24
N GLY A 33 -10.43 6.99 8.94
CA GLY A 33 -9.60 6.43 10.02
C GLY A 33 -8.45 5.54 9.53
N SER A 34 -8.37 5.25 8.22
CA SER A 34 -7.28 4.50 7.60
C SER A 34 -7.11 4.86 6.12
N GLY A 35 -5.85 4.93 5.68
CA GLY A 35 -5.46 5.11 4.29
C GLY A 35 -4.76 3.88 3.76
N TRP A 36 -5.02 3.50 2.51
CA TRP A 36 -4.54 2.24 1.94
C TRP A 36 -3.68 2.48 0.70
N ILE A 37 -2.52 1.83 0.67
CA ILE A 37 -1.61 1.81 -0.47
C ILE A 37 -1.37 0.35 -0.84
N LYS A 38 -1.54 0.03 -2.13
CA LYS A 38 -1.15 -1.25 -2.71
C LYS A 38 0.28 -1.13 -3.23
N VAL A 39 1.07 -2.17 -2.99
CA VAL A 39 2.41 -2.35 -3.55
C VAL A 39 2.37 -3.51 -4.55
N ASP A 40 2.85 -3.31 -5.77
CA ASP A 40 2.96 -4.39 -6.76
C ASP A 40 4.29 -5.16 -6.66
N VAL A 41 4.47 -6.18 -7.52
CA VAL A 41 5.67 -7.04 -7.55
C VAL A 41 6.96 -6.30 -7.95
N ASN A 42 6.82 -5.14 -8.59
CA ASN A 42 7.93 -4.26 -8.97
C ASN A 42 8.14 -3.15 -7.92
N GLY A 43 7.33 -3.12 -6.86
CA GLY A 43 7.37 -2.13 -5.80
C GLY A 43 6.52 -0.89 -6.06
N SER A 44 5.82 -0.77 -7.20
CA SER A 44 5.03 0.42 -7.53
C SER A 44 3.91 0.62 -6.51
N LEU A 45 3.73 1.86 -6.05
CA LEU A 45 2.70 2.20 -5.09
C LEU A 45 1.44 2.72 -5.81
N THR A 46 0.27 2.35 -5.33
CA THR A 46 -1.00 2.88 -5.85
C THR A 46 -1.97 3.08 -4.70
N ARG A 47 -2.61 4.24 -4.63
CA ARG A 47 -3.65 4.51 -3.64
C ARG A 47 -4.86 3.61 -3.90
N ILE A 48 -5.39 3.00 -2.84
CA ILE A 48 -6.66 2.30 -2.86
C ILE A 48 -7.67 3.14 -2.08
N ASN A 49 -8.81 3.46 -2.69
CA ASN A 49 -9.89 4.14 -1.99
C ASN A 49 -10.48 3.16 -0.95
N PRO A 50 -10.57 3.55 0.34
CA PRO A 50 -11.08 2.66 1.38
C PRO A 50 -12.50 2.11 1.11
N ILE A 51 -13.34 2.87 0.41
CA ILE A 51 -14.71 2.47 0.06
C ILE A 51 -14.73 1.26 -0.89
N ASP A 52 -13.68 1.05 -1.67
CA ASP A 52 -13.59 -0.05 -2.63
C ASP A 52 -13.09 -1.36 -1.99
N ILE A 53 -12.71 -1.33 -0.70
CA ILE A 53 -12.18 -2.50 0.02
C ILE A 53 -13.34 -3.35 0.55
N VAL A 54 -13.42 -4.60 0.08
CA VAL A 54 -14.40 -5.58 0.56
C VAL A 54 -13.70 -6.65 1.40
N ILE A 55 -13.97 -6.66 2.71
CA ILE A 55 -13.47 -7.70 3.62
C ILE A 55 -14.51 -8.82 3.71
N THR A 56 -14.14 -10.00 3.22
CA THR A 56 -15.00 -11.20 3.34
C THR A 56 -14.52 -12.05 4.50
N ILE A 57 -15.33 -12.15 5.57
CA ILE A 57 -15.08 -13.06 6.68
C ILE A 57 -15.65 -14.43 6.30
N LYS A 58 -14.78 -15.44 6.16
CA LYS A 58 -15.21 -16.84 6.02
C LYS A 58 -15.19 -17.49 7.38
N ALA A 59 -16.33 -18.00 7.82
CA ALA A 59 -16.36 -18.85 9.00
C ALA A 59 -15.50 -20.10 8.72
N LEU A 60 -14.47 -20.31 9.52
CA LEU A 60 -13.82 -21.60 9.60
C LEU A 60 -14.80 -22.51 10.33
N ASN A 61 -15.43 -23.43 9.62
CA ASN A 61 -16.19 -24.49 10.26
C ASN A 61 -15.23 -25.19 11.23
N LYS A 62 -15.45 -25.05 12.54
CA LYS A 62 -14.80 -25.92 13.51
C LYS A 62 -15.31 -27.32 13.22
N ALA A 63 -14.41 -28.23 12.84
CA ALA A 63 -14.72 -29.64 12.90
C ALA A 63 -15.06 -29.95 14.36
N GLU A 64 -16.29 -30.42 14.61
CA GLU A 64 -16.74 -30.97 15.90
C GLU A 64 -16.02 -32.29 16.20
#